data_AF-A0A2E5JVN7-F1
#
_entry.id   AF-A0A2E5JVN7-F1
#
_cell.length_a   1.000
_cell.length_b   1.000
_cell.length_c   1.000
_cell.angle_alpha   90.00
_cell.angle_beta   90.00
_cell.angle_gamma   90.00
#
_symmetry.space_group_name_H-M   'P 1'
#
loop_
_entity.id
_entity.type
_entity.pdbx_description
1 polymer ?
#
loop_
_entity_poly.entity_id
_entity_poly.type
_entity_poly.pdbx_seq_one_letter_code
_entity_poly.pdbx_strand_id
1 'polypeptide(L)'
;MAFTRIHHVGLVTPDLENGKTVMTKGFGLDIDAHRTPIEGGNSVSFDNVTALQFPIGEMFYEISTPNSTTGEAAEFLENSGGRGGMHHIALATNDIGSEISGLQERGIKVKGNWDGKSAVFLDPETTLGVNIQIVPEDYYHAHPYYKGNGLITGMAHVGLAARSAAEVRDLFETKFLLHEDLTMERGIDPPDPNRPARAADDPVHLLEYPVGGSVIEISIPWGDTSGTAKLVASRAPLGAVYHHTCPFAPDVHAFTDYAVAGGIQQIGSIPPKEENPRVVAWFHPRSCLGMLVELWNRPAGGDHYHPIH
;
A
#
# COMPACT_ATOMS: atom_id res chain seq x y z
N MET A 1 -4.83 13.37 -18.50
CA MET A 1 -4.97 13.60 -17.05
C MET A 1 -4.68 12.27 -16.41
N ALA A 2 -3.72 12.26 -15.51
CA ALA A 2 -3.26 11.06 -14.84
C ALA A 2 -2.87 11.46 -13.42
N PHE A 3 -3.12 10.55 -12.49
CA PHE A 3 -2.60 10.65 -11.14
C PHE A 3 -1.08 10.82 -11.18
N THR A 4 -0.56 11.76 -10.39
CA THR A 4 0.87 12.10 -10.40
C THR A 4 1.70 11.07 -9.67
N ARG A 5 1.19 10.55 -8.55
CA ARG A 5 1.82 9.54 -7.69
C ARG A 5 0.81 8.94 -6.73
N ILE A 6 1.18 7.80 -6.13
CA ILE A 6 0.59 7.40 -4.85
C ILE A 6 1.09 8.39 -3.80
N HIS A 7 0.18 9.19 -3.23
CA HIS A 7 0.53 10.24 -2.31
C HIS A 7 0.92 9.69 -0.93
N HIS A 8 0.11 8.76 -0.42
CA HIS A 8 0.35 8.10 0.86
C HIS A 8 -0.41 6.78 0.96
N VAL A 9 0.06 5.92 1.86
CA VAL A 9 -0.65 4.71 2.32
C VAL A 9 -1.15 4.95 3.73
N GLY A 10 -2.46 4.94 3.92
CA GLY A 10 -3.09 5.12 5.22
C GLY A 10 -3.27 3.80 5.95
N LEU A 11 -2.75 3.70 7.17
CA LEU A 11 -2.96 2.59 8.10
C LEU A 11 -3.77 3.07 9.31
N VAL A 12 -4.75 2.27 9.74
CA VAL A 12 -5.47 2.50 10.99
C VAL A 12 -4.93 1.54 12.05
N THR A 13 -4.70 2.04 13.27
CA THR A 13 -4.23 1.25 14.42
C THR A 13 -5.01 1.62 15.69
N PRO A 14 -5.30 0.67 16.60
CA PRO A 14 -5.89 0.99 17.90
C PRO A 14 -4.92 1.70 18.85
N ASP A 15 -3.62 1.68 18.55
CA ASP A 15 -2.56 2.24 19.40
C ASP A 15 -1.54 2.98 18.53
N LEU A 16 -1.56 4.31 18.62
CA LEU A 16 -0.69 5.20 17.85
C LEU A 16 0.77 5.17 18.34
N GLU A 17 1.01 4.94 19.61
CA GLU A 17 2.37 4.84 20.18
C GLU A 17 3.05 3.53 19.75
N ASN A 18 2.29 2.44 19.70
CA ASN A 18 2.75 1.22 19.05
C ASN A 18 3.00 1.45 17.55
N GLY A 19 2.10 2.18 16.86
CA GLY A 19 2.28 2.61 15.46
C GLY A 19 3.61 3.32 15.22
N LYS A 20 3.89 4.34 16.05
CA LYS A 20 5.16 5.07 16.08
C LYS A 20 6.34 4.16 16.33
N THR A 21 6.23 3.23 17.27
CA THR A 21 7.31 2.28 17.61
C THR A 21 7.62 1.36 16.44
N VAL A 22 6.61 0.80 15.77
CA VAL A 22 6.79 -0.04 14.59
C VAL A 22 7.48 0.73 13.47
N MET A 23 7.03 1.94 13.14
CA MET A 23 7.61 2.72 12.05
C MET A 23 9.04 3.19 12.35
N THR A 24 9.31 3.62 13.58
CA THR A 24 10.64 4.16 13.95
C THR A 24 11.65 3.08 14.34
N LYS A 25 11.30 2.21 15.30
CA LYS A 25 12.22 1.18 15.81
C LYS A 25 12.19 -0.09 14.98
N GLY A 26 11.06 -0.41 14.35
CA GLY A 26 10.94 -1.56 13.47
C GLY A 26 11.45 -1.25 12.06
N PHE A 27 10.92 -0.21 11.42
CA PHE A 27 11.25 0.10 10.02
C PHE A 27 12.37 1.13 9.85
N GLY A 28 12.79 1.79 10.93
CA GLY A 28 13.87 2.76 10.86
C GLY A 28 13.48 4.10 10.22
N LEU A 29 12.19 4.34 9.98
CA LEU A 29 11.67 5.61 9.48
C LEU A 29 11.68 6.67 10.59
N ASP A 30 11.42 7.92 10.22
CA ASP A 30 11.24 9.00 11.19
C ASP A 30 9.95 9.78 10.90
N ILE A 31 9.47 10.51 11.90
CA ILE A 31 8.29 11.37 11.78
C ILE A 31 8.68 12.63 11.03
N ASP A 32 7.89 13.01 10.03
CA ASP A 32 8.01 14.33 9.42
C ASP A 32 7.40 15.40 10.34
N ALA A 33 8.23 16.02 11.17
CA ALA A 33 7.77 17.04 12.11
C ALA A 33 7.28 18.33 11.43
N HIS A 34 7.56 18.57 10.14
CA HIS A 34 6.94 19.69 9.43
C HIS A 34 5.47 19.41 9.13
N ARG A 35 5.15 18.17 8.78
CA ARG A 35 3.77 17.75 8.52
C ARG A 35 3.04 17.39 9.79
N THR A 36 3.72 16.84 10.79
CA THR A 36 3.19 16.41 12.08
C THR A 36 3.87 17.19 13.23
N PRO A 37 3.60 18.49 13.39
CA PRO A 37 4.30 19.34 14.36
C PRO A 37 3.93 19.08 15.82
N ILE A 38 2.84 18.36 16.09
CA ILE A 38 2.37 18.08 17.45
C ILE A 38 2.98 16.77 17.94
N GLU A 39 3.58 16.82 19.13
CA GLU A 39 4.05 15.64 19.85
C GLU A 39 2.84 14.76 20.21
N GLY A 40 2.61 13.72 19.41
CA GLY A 40 1.44 12.82 19.54
C GLY A 40 0.57 12.74 18.27
N GLY A 41 0.83 13.57 17.25
CA GLY A 41 0.14 13.53 15.97
C GLY A 41 -0.82 14.70 15.73
N ASN A 42 -1.27 14.83 14.49
CA ASN A 42 -2.25 15.86 14.13
C ASN A 42 -3.67 15.30 14.21
N SER A 43 -4.59 16.11 14.71
CA SER A 43 -6.01 15.85 14.50
C SER A 43 -6.35 16.08 13.03
N VAL A 44 -6.77 15.03 12.33
CA VAL A 44 -7.25 15.10 10.94
C VAL A 44 -8.76 15.04 10.95
N SER A 45 -9.40 16.07 10.39
CA SER A 45 -10.84 16.29 10.51
C SER A 45 -11.70 15.31 9.70
N PHE A 46 -11.15 14.70 8.65
CA PHE A 46 -11.93 13.85 7.74
C PHE A 46 -12.53 12.60 8.39
N ASP A 47 -11.97 12.14 9.52
CA ASP A 47 -12.49 10.97 10.23
C ASP A 47 -12.31 11.05 11.76
N ASN A 48 -12.13 12.27 12.29
CA ASN A 48 -11.83 12.49 13.70
C ASN A 48 -10.70 11.57 14.22
N VAL A 49 -9.58 11.52 13.49
CA VAL A 49 -8.42 10.68 13.83
C VAL A 49 -7.25 11.54 14.30
N THR A 50 -6.34 10.94 15.06
CA THR A 50 -4.99 11.48 15.28
C THR A 50 -4.00 10.71 14.43
N ALA A 51 -3.18 11.41 13.64
CA ALA A 51 -2.30 10.80 12.64
C ALA A 51 -0.83 11.20 12.77
N LEU A 52 0.06 10.26 12.43
CA LEU A 52 1.52 10.43 12.29
C LEU A 52 1.93 10.13 10.85
N GLN A 53 2.84 10.91 10.27
CA GLN A 53 3.31 10.73 8.90
C GLN A 53 4.80 10.37 8.86
N PHE A 54 5.13 9.30 8.12
CA PHE A 54 6.49 8.75 8.00
C PHE A 54 6.91 8.72 6.52
N PRO A 55 7.79 9.63 6.07
CA PRO A 55 8.25 9.69 4.70
C PRO A 55 8.93 8.40 4.22
N ILE A 56 8.61 7.99 2.99
CA ILE A 56 9.21 6.84 2.31
C ILE A 56 9.21 7.07 0.79
N GLY A 57 10.39 7.23 0.20
CA GLY A 57 10.52 7.59 -1.21
C GLY A 57 9.90 8.96 -1.53
N GLU A 58 8.92 8.96 -2.44
CA GLU A 58 8.11 10.13 -2.83
C GLU A 58 6.71 10.18 -2.17
N MET A 59 6.45 9.28 -1.22
CA MET A 59 5.20 9.18 -0.49
C MET A 59 5.46 9.11 1.02
N PHE A 60 4.43 8.82 1.80
CA PHE A 60 4.55 8.54 3.23
C PHE A 60 3.54 7.49 3.68
N TYR A 61 3.84 6.82 4.79
CA TYR A 61 2.81 6.15 5.57
C TYR A 61 2.10 7.16 6.45
N GLU A 62 0.77 7.17 6.45
CA GLU A 62 -0.05 7.87 7.44
C GLU A 62 -0.64 6.85 8.41
N ILE A 63 -0.23 6.93 9.67
CA ILE A 63 -0.70 6.03 10.73
C ILE A 63 -1.68 6.78 11.58
N SER A 64 -2.92 6.28 11.67
CA SER A 64 -3.98 6.98 12.38
C SER A 64 -4.69 6.11 13.41
N THR A 65 -5.16 6.75 14.47
CA THR A 65 -6.01 6.16 15.50
C THR A 65 -7.28 7.00 15.64
N PRO A 66 -8.49 6.40 15.67
CA PRO A 66 -9.72 7.16 15.86
C PRO A 66 -9.80 7.79 17.25
N ASN A 67 -10.26 9.03 17.33
CA ASN A 67 -10.48 9.75 18.58
C ASN A 67 -11.89 9.52 19.16
N SER A 68 -12.72 8.72 18.48
CA SER A 68 -14.07 8.35 18.90
C SER A 68 -14.38 6.88 18.58
N THR A 69 -15.43 6.34 19.20
CA THR A 69 -15.94 4.98 18.93
C THR A 69 -16.87 4.93 17.71
N THR A 70 -16.97 6.03 16.97
CA THR A 70 -17.80 6.19 15.77
C THR A 70 -16.94 6.85 14.70
N GLY A 71 -17.23 6.60 13.42
CA GLY A 71 -16.41 7.04 12.29
C GLY A 71 -15.81 5.85 11.56
N GLU A 72 -15.25 6.09 10.38
CA GLU A 72 -14.84 5.03 9.46
C GLU A 72 -13.64 4.25 9.99
N ALA A 73 -12.65 4.91 10.59
CA ALA A 73 -11.52 4.25 11.25
C ALA A 73 -11.96 3.44 12.47
N ALA A 74 -12.98 3.90 13.20
CA ALA A 74 -13.53 3.15 14.33
C ALA A 74 -14.27 1.89 13.84
N GLU A 75 -15.10 2.02 12.80
CA GLU A 75 -15.79 0.90 12.14
C GLU A 75 -14.80 -0.08 11.51
N PHE A 76 -13.70 0.41 10.92
CA PHE A 76 -12.62 -0.43 10.40
C PHE A 76 -12.02 -1.31 11.49
N LEU A 77 -11.69 -0.72 12.65
CA LEU A 77 -11.18 -1.46 13.80
C LEU A 77 -12.22 -2.44 14.34
N GLU A 78 -13.50 -2.08 14.40
CA GLU A 78 -14.56 -3.00 14.83
C GLU A 78 -14.65 -4.22 13.89
N ASN A 79 -14.70 -3.97 12.57
CA ASN A 79 -14.79 -5.00 11.53
C ASN A 79 -13.54 -5.90 11.42
N SER A 80 -12.39 -5.42 11.91
CA SER A 80 -11.16 -6.20 11.97
C SER A 80 -11.01 -6.98 13.29
N GLY A 81 -11.92 -6.79 14.25
CA GLY A 81 -11.83 -7.38 15.60
C GLY A 81 -10.79 -6.68 16.49
N GLY A 82 -10.69 -5.36 16.36
CA GLY A 82 -9.78 -4.48 17.09
C GLY A 82 -8.34 -4.45 16.54
N ARG A 83 -8.11 -4.96 15.33
CA ARG A 83 -6.77 -5.05 14.73
C ARG A 83 -6.52 -3.90 13.75
N GLY A 84 -5.32 -3.37 13.76
CA GLY A 84 -4.92 -2.41 12.73
C GLY A 84 -4.83 -3.03 11.33
N GLY A 85 -4.63 -2.19 10.31
CA GLY A 85 -4.36 -2.64 8.95
C GLY A 85 -4.32 -1.49 7.94
N MET A 86 -4.06 -1.85 6.69
CA MET A 86 -4.16 -0.92 5.56
C MET A 86 -5.61 -0.48 5.37
N HIS A 87 -5.83 0.83 5.41
CA HIS A 87 -7.15 1.44 5.27
C HIS A 87 -7.36 1.99 3.87
N HIS A 88 -6.39 2.69 3.30
CA HIS A 88 -6.51 3.33 1.99
C HIS A 88 -5.16 3.63 1.34
N ILE A 89 -5.20 3.90 0.03
CA ILE A 89 -4.19 4.69 -0.66
C ILE A 89 -4.81 6.02 -1.07
N ALA A 90 -3.97 7.05 -1.10
CA ALA A 90 -4.32 8.32 -1.71
C ALA A 90 -3.57 8.48 -3.04
N LEU A 91 -4.28 8.94 -4.07
CA LEU A 91 -3.71 9.27 -5.36
C LEU A 91 -3.73 10.80 -5.55
N ALA A 92 -2.55 11.36 -5.83
CA ALA A 92 -2.41 12.80 -6.06
C ALA A 92 -2.77 13.17 -7.50
N THR A 93 -3.33 14.36 -7.70
CA THR A 93 -3.59 14.94 -9.02
C THR A 93 -3.38 16.45 -9.01
N ASN A 94 -2.92 16.99 -10.14
CA ASN A 94 -2.72 18.44 -10.32
C ASN A 94 -4.05 19.20 -10.48
N ASP A 95 -5.14 18.51 -10.82
CA ASP A 95 -6.47 19.10 -10.97
C ASP A 95 -7.54 18.13 -10.47
N ILE A 96 -7.84 18.22 -9.18
CA ILE A 96 -8.84 17.37 -8.53
C ILE A 96 -10.26 17.62 -9.06
N GLY A 97 -10.57 18.85 -9.48
CA GLY A 97 -11.87 19.22 -10.06
C GLY A 97 -12.16 18.42 -11.32
N SER A 98 -11.22 18.47 -12.27
CA SER A 98 -11.32 17.74 -13.52
C SER A 98 -11.22 16.22 -13.32
N GLU A 99 -10.35 15.75 -12.41
CA GLU A 99 -10.18 14.31 -12.15
C GLU A 99 -11.44 13.68 -11.56
N ILE A 100 -12.04 14.29 -10.53
CA ILE A 100 -13.28 13.78 -9.94
C ILE A 100 -14.43 13.81 -10.95
N SER A 101 -14.55 14.88 -11.74
CA SER A 101 -15.58 14.96 -12.79
C SER A 101 -15.43 13.81 -13.79
N GLY A 102 -14.21 13.54 -14.25
CA GLY A 102 -13.93 12.42 -15.16
C GLY A 102 -14.22 11.06 -14.53
N LEU A 103 -13.81 10.84 -13.28
CA LEU A 103 -14.11 9.61 -12.55
C LEU A 103 -15.63 9.37 -12.45
N GLN A 104 -16.41 10.41 -12.16
CA GLN A 104 -17.87 10.35 -12.09
C GLN A 104 -18.52 10.04 -13.43
N GLU A 105 -18.04 10.64 -14.53
CA GLU A 105 -18.49 10.30 -15.89
C GLU A 105 -18.23 8.82 -16.23
N ARG A 106 -17.20 8.22 -15.65
CA ARG A 106 -16.83 6.80 -15.81
C ARG A 106 -17.42 5.89 -14.72
N GLY A 107 -18.40 6.40 -13.95
CA GLY A 107 -19.20 5.61 -13.02
C GLY A 107 -18.60 5.41 -11.63
N ILE A 108 -17.52 6.11 -11.28
CA ILE A 108 -17.00 6.17 -9.91
C ILE A 108 -17.79 7.19 -9.10
N LYS A 109 -18.18 6.87 -7.88
CA LYS A 109 -18.87 7.81 -6.99
C LYS A 109 -17.89 8.37 -5.97
N VAL A 110 -18.11 9.62 -5.56
CA VAL A 110 -17.49 10.19 -4.36
C VAL A 110 -18.29 9.78 -3.13
N LYS A 111 -17.60 9.59 -2.00
CA LYS A 111 -18.24 9.30 -0.72
C LYS A 111 -18.71 10.61 -0.07
N GLY A 112 -20.00 10.69 0.20
CA GLY A 112 -20.61 11.86 0.84
C GLY A 112 -20.61 13.12 -0.03
N ASN A 113 -20.69 14.28 0.61
CA ASN A 113 -20.66 15.57 -0.06
C ASN A 113 -19.21 16.04 -0.24
N TRP A 114 -18.90 16.56 -1.43
CA TRP A 114 -17.58 17.09 -1.75
C TRP A 114 -17.63 18.59 -2.06
N ASP A 115 -16.62 19.33 -1.62
CA ASP A 115 -16.54 20.79 -1.75
C ASP A 115 -15.94 21.28 -3.09
N GLY A 116 -15.57 20.34 -3.96
CA GLY A 116 -15.02 20.61 -5.29
C GLY A 116 -13.51 20.88 -5.33
N LYS A 117 -12.80 20.85 -4.19
CA LYS A 117 -11.38 21.25 -4.14
C LYS A 117 -10.51 20.51 -3.12
N SER A 118 -11.10 19.99 -2.06
CA SER A 118 -10.38 19.30 -0.99
C SER A 118 -10.19 17.81 -1.31
N ALA A 119 -9.32 17.13 -0.56
CA ALA A 119 -9.23 15.68 -0.60
C ALA A 119 -10.61 15.02 -0.42
N VAL A 120 -10.85 13.91 -1.12
CA VAL A 120 -12.14 13.20 -1.07
C VAL A 120 -11.95 11.70 -1.23
N PHE A 121 -12.69 10.92 -0.45
CA PHE A 121 -12.76 9.47 -0.60
C PHE A 121 -13.76 9.09 -1.70
N LEU A 122 -13.43 8.04 -2.44
CA LEU A 122 -14.32 7.42 -3.40
C LEU A 122 -15.22 6.39 -2.70
N ASP A 123 -16.41 6.17 -3.24
CA ASP A 123 -17.37 5.18 -2.74
C ASP A 123 -16.85 3.76 -3.04
N PRO A 124 -16.58 2.93 -2.01
CA PRO A 124 -16.05 1.58 -2.17
C PRO A 124 -16.92 0.67 -3.05
N GLU A 125 -18.23 0.92 -3.16
CA GLU A 125 -19.10 0.16 -4.07
C GLU A 125 -18.70 0.30 -5.53
N THR A 126 -18.03 1.40 -5.88
CA THR A 126 -17.59 1.68 -7.26
C THR A 126 -16.10 1.43 -7.48
N THR A 127 -15.34 1.12 -6.42
CA THR A 127 -13.89 0.86 -6.45
C THR A 127 -13.55 -0.55 -5.96
N LEU A 128 -14.43 -1.52 -6.20
CA LEU A 128 -14.26 -2.95 -5.83
C LEU A 128 -14.06 -3.19 -4.32
N GLY A 129 -14.54 -2.29 -3.47
CA GLY A 129 -14.37 -2.33 -2.01
C GLY A 129 -13.06 -1.72 -1.52
N VAL A 130 -12.23 -1.18 -2.42
CA VAL A 130 -10.95 -0.57 -2.07
C VAL A 130 -11.19 0.90 -1.75
N ASN A 131 -10.94 1.31 -0.51
CA ASN A 131 -10.99 2.71 -0.10
C ASN A 131 -9.85 3.48 -0.79
N ILE A 132 -10.18 4.39 -1.72
CA ILE A 132 -9.21 5.22 -2.43
C ILE A 132 -9.55 6.69 -2.14
N GLN A 133 -8.54 7.48 -1.79
CA GLN A 133 -8.66 8.92 -1.66
C GLN A 133 -8.06 9.62 -2.87
N ILE A 134 -8.71 10.65 -3.39
CA ILE A 134 -8.12 11.56 -4.36
C ILE A 134 -7.72 12.83 -3.62
N VAL A 135 -6.48 13.29 -3.82
CA VAL A 135 -5.92 14.45 -3.13
C VAL A 135 -5.33 15.44 -4.14
N PRO A 136 -5.37 16.75 -3.86
CA PRO A 136 -4.57 17.72 -4.62
C PRO A 136 -3.08 17.40 -4.46
N GLU A 137 -2.33 17.49 -5.55
CA GLU A 137 -0.87 17.41 -5.49
C GLU A 137 -0.31 18.58 -4.68
N ASP A 138 0.59 18.27 -3.75
CA ASP A 138 1.18 19.22 -2.81
C ASP A 138 2.67 19.49 -3.09
N TYR A 139 3.27 18.76 -4.02
CA TYR A 139 4.67 18.85 -4.44
C TYR A 139 5.65 18.86 -3.26
N TYR A 140 5.29 18.18 -2.18
CA TYR A 140 6.10 18.20 -0.98
C TYR A 140 7.22 17.16 -1.06
N HIS A 141 8.44 17.64 -0.84
CA HIS A 141 9.63 16.82 -0.78
C HIS A 141 10.14 16.77 0.66
N ALA A 142 9.96 15.64 1.32
CA ALA A 142 10.43 15.45 2.69
C ALA A 142 11.95 15.69 2.78
N HIS A 143 12.35 16.55 3.72
CA HIS A 143 13.75 16.84 3.98
C HIS A 143 14.47 15.54 4.41
N PRO A 144 15.71 15.27 3.96
CA PRO A 144 16.43 14.03 4.28
C PRO A 144 16.51 13.70 5.77
N TYR A 145 16.50 14.71 6.63
CA TYR A 145 16.44 14.56 8.09
C TYR A 145 15.25 13.72 8.56
N TYR A 146 14.09 13.80 7.89
CA TYR A 146 12.86 13.09 8.28
C TYR A 146 12.70 11.72 7.59
N LYS A 147 13.73 11.23 6.88
CA LYS A 147 13.67 9.93 6.17
C LYS A 147 14.16 8.76 7.03
N GLY A 148 14.51 9.01 8.29
CA GLY A 148 15.00 7.98 9.20
C GLY A 148 16.44 7.55 8.94
N ASN A 149 16.74 6.28 9.21
CA ASN A 149 18.10 5.73 9.21
C ASN A 149 18.62 5.33 7.82
N GLY A 150 17.79 5.44 6.77
CA GLY A 150 18.15 5.16 5.39
C GLY A 150 18.20 3.68 5.00
N LEU A 151 17.74 2.76 5.85
CA LEU A 151 17.65 1.33 5.50
C LEU A 151 16.56 1.06 4.46
N ILE A 152 15.47 1.82 4.50
CA ILE A 152 14.47 1.90 3.45
C ILE A 152 14.64 3.24 2.73
N THR A 153 14.64 3.22 1.39
CA THR A 153 14.81 4.44 0.59
C THR A 153 13.67 4.71 -0.38
N GLY A 154 12.67 3.83 -0.45
CA GLY A 154 11.53 4.01 -1.34
C GLY A 154 10.38 3.05 -1.07
N MET A 155 9.28 3.23 -1.81
CA MET A 155 8.18 2.29 -1.93
C MET A 155 8.19 1.80 -3.37
N ALA A 156 8.32 0.50 -3.58
CA ALA A 156 8.30 -0.06 -4.92
C ALA A 156 6.87 -0.32 -5.39
N HIS A 157 6.07 -0.96 -4.53
CA HIS A 157 4.65 -1.18 -4.82
C HIS A 157 3.76 -1.22 -3.59
N VAL A 158 2.48 -0.99 -3.83
CA VAL A 158 1.38 -1.22 -2.89
C VAL A 158 0.52 -2.34 -3.47
N GLY A 159 0.39 -3.43 -2.72
CA GLY A 159 -0.26 -4.65 -3.17
C GLY A 159 -1.75 -4.70 -2.81
N LEU A 160 -2.58 -5.04 -3.79
CA LEU A 160 -3.98 -5.47 -3.62
C LEU A 160 -4.11 -6.96 -3.94
N ALA A 161 -5.12 -7.60 -3.36
CA ALA A 161 -5.59 -8.91 -3.79
C ALA A 161 -7.02 -8.77 -4.35
N ALA A 162 -7.29 -9.39 -5.49
CA ALA A 162 -8.57 -9.25 -6.19
C ALA A 162 -9.10 -10.58 -6.71
N ARG A 163 -10.42 -10.68 -6.86
CA ARG A 163 -11.07 -11.91 -7.36
C ARG A 163 -11.06 -12.08 -8.87
N SER A 164 -10.81 -11.00 -9.62
CA SER A 164 -10.97 -10.98 -11.08
C SER A 164 -10.05 -9.95 -11.73
N ALA A 165 -9.20 -10.41 -12.65
CA ALA A 165 -8.40 -9.54 -13.50
C ALA A 165 -9.29 -8.62 -14.36
N ALA A 166 -10.43 -9.10 -14.86
CA ALA A 166 -11.33 -8.31 -15.68
C ALA A 166 -11.97 -7.14 -14.90
N GLU A 167 -12.36 -7.36 -13.64
CA GLU A 167 -12.89 -6.28 -12.78
C GLU A 167 -11.80 -5.24 -12.46
N VAL A 168 -10.57 -5.71 -12.21
CA VAL A 168 -9.41 -4.86 -11.94
C VAL A 168 -9.06 -3.99 -13.15
N ARG A 169 -9.04 -4.56 -14.36
CA ARG A 169 -8.80 -3.81 -15.59
C ARG A 169 -9.90 -2.79 -15.87
N ASP A 170 -11.17 -3.16 -15.65
CA ASP A 170 -12.27 -2.18 -15.74
C ASP A 170 -12.07 -1.02 -14.74
N LEU A 171 -11.70 -1.32 -13.50
CA LEU A 171 -11.43 -0.27 -12.51
C LEU A 171 -10.24 0.61 -12.93
N PHE A 172 -9.06 0.03 -13.12
CA PHE A 172 -7.85 0.83 -13.26
C PHE A 172 -7.64 1.36 -14.69
N GLU A 173 -7.88 0.56 -15.73
CA GLU A 173 -7.69 1.01 -17.11
C GLU A 173 -8.88 1.83 -17.61
N THR A 174 -10.10 1.33 -17.43
CA THR A 174 -11.28 2.01 -18.00
C THR A 174 -11.70 3.21 -17.17
N LYS A 175 -11.76 3.08 -15.84
CA LYS A 175 -12.28 4.15 -14.96
C LYS A 175 -11.22 5.12 -14.47
N PHE A 176 -10.07 4.62 -14.04
CA PHE A 176 -8.97 5.48 -13.57
C PHE A 176 -8.01 5.90 -14.69
N LEU A 177 -8.13 5.32 -15.89
CA LEU A 177 -7.27 5.61 -17.04
C LEU A 177 -5.78 5.39 -16.74
N LEU A 178 -5.47 4.46 -15.84
CA LEU A 178 -4.10 3.96 -15.63
C LEU A 178 -3.73 2.99 -16.74
N HIS A 179 -2.42 2.85 -16.98
CA HIS A 179 -1.90 1.90 -17.94
C HIS A 179 -1.34 0.69 -17.20
N GLU A 180 -1.79 -0.51 -17.57
CA GLU A 180 -1.16 -1.75 -17.11
C GLU A 180 0.24 -1.87 -17.72
N ASP A 181 1.22 -2.29 -16.92
CA ASP A 181 2.52 -2.73 -17.41
C ASP A 181 2.46 -4.19 -17.84
N LEU A 182 2.12 -4.41 -19.12
CA LEU A 182 2.02 -5.73 -19.71
C LEU A 182 3.35 -6.50 -19.74
N THR A 183 4.48 -5.83 -19.51
CA THR A 183 5.79 -6.51 -19.45
C THR A 183 6.01 -7.23 -18.10
N MET A 184 5.22 -6.85 -17.09
CA MET A 184 5.27 -7.39 -15.73
C MET A 184 4.13 -8.37 -15.44
N GLU A 185 3.15 -8.50 -16.35
CA GLU A 185 2.06 -9.46 -16.23
C GLU A 185 2.62 -10.90 -16.21
N ARG A 186 2.29 -11.64 -15.15
CA ARG A 186 2.83 -12.98 -14.92
C ARG A 186 1.85 -13.86 -14.19
N GLY A 187 2.04 -15.18 -14.30
CA GLY A 187 1.17 -16.16 -13.63
C GLY A 187 -0.23 -16.25 -14.25
N ILE A 188 -0.37 -16.00 -15.56
CA ILE A 188 -1.63 -16.19 -16.31
C ILE A 188 -1.98 -17.68 -16.41
N ASP A 189 -0.98 -18.55 -16.38
CA ASP A 189 -1.18 -20.00 -16.39
C ASP A 189 -1.16 -20.54 -14.96
N PRO A 190 -1.88 -21.66 -14.69
CA PRO A 190 -1.83 -22.30 -13.40
C PRO A 190 -0.39 -22.69 -13.02
N PRO A 191 -0.06 -22.70 -11.71
CA PRO A 191 1.29 -23.01 -11.25
C PRO A 191 1.72 -24.42 -11.68
N ASP A 192 2.98 -24.58 -12.06
CA ASP A 192 3.57 -25.91 -12.28
C ASP A 192 3.48 -26.72 -10.97
N PRO A 193 2.82 -27.89 -10.97
CA PRO A 193 2.68 -28.72 -9.77
C PRO A 193 4.00 -29.23 -9.20
N ASN A 194 5.09 -29.17 -9.97
CA ASN A 194 6.42 -29.61 -9.56
C ASN A 194 7.34 -28.47 -9.10
N ARG A 195 6.86 -27.21 -9.09
CA ARG A 195 7.70 -26.09 -8.67
C ARG A 195 8.08 -26.23 -7.19
N PRO A 196 9.34 -25.97 -6.81
CA PRO A 196 9.73 -26.00 -5.40
C PRO A 196 9.06 -24.85 -4.64
N ALA A 197 8.50 -25.16 -3.47
CA ALA A 197 7.86 -24.17 -2.61
C ALA A 197 8.85 -23.09 -2.15
N ARG A 198 8.41 -21.84 -2.10
CA ARG A 198 9.16 -20.68 -1.60
C ARG A 198 8.41 -20.02 -0.45
N ALA A 199 9.07 -19.12 0.28
CA ALA A 199 8.38 -18.27 1.24
C ALA A 199 7.37 -17.37 0.49
N ALA A 200 6.14 -17.28 1.01
CA ALA A 200 5.03 -16.55 0.37
C ALA A 200 4.74 -16.98 -1.09
N ASP A 201 4.82 -18.28 -1.39
CA ASP A 201 4.65 -18.85 -2.74
C ASP A 201 3.18 -19.04 -3.16
N ASP A 202 2.30 -18.09 -2.87
CA ASP A 202 0.92 -18.17 -3.35
C ASP A 202 0.89 -18.14 -4.89
N PRO A 203 0.16 -19.04 -5.55
CA PRO A 203 0.01 -18.99 -7.01
C PRO A 203 -0.97 -17.87 -7.37
N VAL A 204 -0.45 -16.82 -7.99
CA VAL A 204 -1.23 -15.63 -8.36
C VAL A 204 -0.94 -15.21 -9.80
N HIS A 205 -1.97 -14.74 -10.49
CA HIS A 205 -1.88 -13.93 -11.69
C HIS A 205 -1.68 -12.48 -11.24
N LEU A 206 -0.61 -11.85 -11.68
CA LEU A 206 -0.18 -10.52 -11.25
C LEU A 206 -0.38 -9.49 -12.36
N LEU A 207 -1.01 -8.37 -12.02
CA LEU A 207 -1.13 -7.17 -12.85
C LEU A 207 -0.42 -6.01 -12.15
N GLU A 208 0.23 -5.12 -12.89
CA GLU A 208 0.95 -3.96 -12.34
C GLU A 208 0.48 -2.67 -13.03
N TYR A 209 0.20 -1.64 -12.23
CA TYR A 209 -0.18 -0.30 -12.71
C TYR A 209 0.79 0.75 -12.15
N PRO A 210 1.75 1.24 -12.95
CA PRO A 210 2.67 2.29 -12.54
C PRO A 210 1.93 3.61 -12.24
N VAL A 211 2.23 4.22 -11.09
CA VAL A 211 1.70 5.53 -10.68
C VAL A 211 2.79 6.31 -9.96
N GLY A 212 3.32 7.34 -10.61
CA GLY A 212 4.52 8.04 -10.14
C GLY A 212 5.76 7.16 -10.22
N GLY A 213 6.55 7.14 -9.16
CA GLY A 213 7.72 6.28 -8.95
C GLY A 213 7.41 4.95 -8.23
N SER A 214 6.14 4.59 -8.07
CA SER A 214 5.67 3.35 -7.43
C SER A 214 4.66 2.61 -8.33
N VAL A 215 4.27 1.41 -7.91
CA VAL A 215 3.30 0.58 -8.62
C VAL A 215 2.12 0.22 -7.71
N ILE A 216 0.92 0.09 -8.28
CA ILE A 216 -0.19 -0.66 -7.68
C ILE A 216 -0.12 -2.08 -8.25
N GLU A 217 0.28 -3.05 -7.43
CA GLU A 217 0.39 -4.47 -7.83
C GLU A 217 -0.88 -5.21 -7.42
N ILE A 218 -1.45 -6.03 -8.30
CA ILE A 218 -2.69 -6.76 -8.06
C ILE A 218 -2.44 -8.25 -8.15
N SER A 219 -2.67 -8.96 -7.05
CA SER A 219 -2.60 -10.42 -6.96
C SER A 219 -3.99 -11.04 -7.15
N ILE A 220 -4.19 -11.79 -8.24
CA ILE A 220 -5.39 -12.61 -8.46
C ILE A 220 -5.05 -14.07 -8.18
N PRO A 221 -5.65 -14.72 -7.16
CA PRO A 221 -5.25 -16.06 -6.76
C PRO A 221 -5.72 -17.13 -7.75
N TRP A 222 -4.85 -18.12 -7.98
CA TRP A 222 -5.24 -19.39 -8.60
C TRP A 222 -5.81 -20.35 -7.57
N GLY A 223 -6.96 -20.94 -7.91
CA GLY A 223 -7.67 -21.87 -7.03
C GLY A 223 -8.20 -21.19 -5.77
N ASP A 224 -8.56 -22.00 -4.76
CA ASP A 224 -9.27 -21.55 -3.56
C ASP A 224 -8.51 -21.85 -2.24
N THR A 225 -7.30 -22.43 -2.32
CA THR A 225 -6.60 -22.96 -1.14
C THR A 225 -5.44 -22.08 -0.64
N SER A 226 -4.90 -21.19 -1.47
CA SER A 226 -3.77 -20.32 -1.14
C SER A 226 -4.10 -19.26 -0.07
N GLY A 227 -3.09 -18.61 0.49
CA GLY A 227 -3.30 -17.53 1.47
C GLY A 227 -4.10 -16.37 0.87
N THR A 228 -3.72 -15.97 -0.34
CA THR A 228 -4.35 -14.92 -1.15
C THR A 228 -5.77 -15.30 -1.52
N ALA A 229 -6.02 -16.57 -1.90
CA ALA A 229 -7.39 -17.05 -2.16
C ALA A 229 -8.30 -16.92 -0.93
N LYS A 230 -7.81 -17.34 0.24
CA LYS A 230 -8.53 -17.21 1.51
C LYS A 230 -8.75 -15.74 1.90
N LEU A 231 -7.77 -14.88 1.65
CA LEU A 231 -7.89 -13.44 1.88
C LEU A 231 -9.00 -12.84 1.01
N VAL A 232 -8.96 -13.07 -0.31
CA VAL A 232 -9.97 -12.58 -1.25
C VAL A 232 -11.37 -13.08 -0.86
N ALA A 233 -11.50 -14.38 -0.60
CA ALA A 233 -12.78 -14.98 -0.21
C ALA A 233 -13.38 -14.39 1.09
N SER A 234 -12.53 -13.94 2.01
CA SER A 234 -12.98 -13.44 3.32
C SER A 234 -13.06 -11.92 3.43
N ARG A 235 -12.28 -11.17 2.63
CA ARG A 235 -12.09 -9.72 2.80
C ARG A 235 -12.34 -8.89 1.54
N ALA A 236 -12.61 -9.51 0.38
CA ALA A 236 -12.90 -8.79 -0.86
C ALA A 236 -14.36 -9.01 -1.34
N PRO A 237 -15.40 -8.76 -0.51
CA PRO A 237 -16.79 -9.03 -0.90
C PRO A 237 -17.24 -8.22 -2.13
N LEU A 238 -16.64 -7.05 -2.33
CA LEU A 238 -16.91 -6.16 -3.47
C LEU A 238 -15.91 -6.32 -4.63
N GLY A 239 -14.86 -7.16 -4.49
CA GLY A 239 -13.97 -7.51 -5.59
C GLY A 239 -12.49 -7.52 -5.24
N ALA A 240 -12.02 -6.58 -4.42
CA ALA A 240 -10.62 -6.44 -4.04
C ALA A 240 -10.42 -5.99 -2.58
N VAL A 241 -9.18 -6.14 -2.08
CA VAL A 241 -8.76 -5.74 -0.73
C VAL A 241 -7.26 -5.40 -0.72
N TYR A 242 -6.83 -4.52 0.19
CA TYR A 242 -5.40 -4.31 0.46
C TYR A 242 -4.72 -5.59 0.96
N HIS A 243 -3.53 -5.87 0.42
CA HIS A 243 -2.78 -7.08 0.71
C HIS A 243 -1.47 -6.77 1.44
N HIS A 244 -0.61 -5.93 0.86
CA HIS A 244 0.72 -5.65 1.39
C HIS A 244 1.26 -4.29 0.92
N THR A 245 2.40 -3.89 1.47
CA THR A 245 3.26 -2.86 0.85
C THR A 245 4.64 -3.42 0.64
N CYS A 246 5.37 -2.86 -0.33
CA CYS A 246 6.72 -3.28 -0.67
C CYS A 246 7.73 -2.14 -0.58
N PRO A 247 8.25 -1.82 0.62
CA PRO A 247 9.37 -0.89 0.76
C PRO A 247 10.63 -1.40 0.07
N PHE A 248 11.35 -0.48 -0.57
CA PHE A 248 12.64 -0.74 -1.17
C PHE A 248 13.77 -0.50 -0.16
N ALA A 249 14.57 -1.54 0.07
CA ALA A 249 15.77 -1.50 0.89
C ALA A 249 16.99 -1.86 0.03
N PRO A 250 18.00 -0.97 -0.12
CA PRO A 250 19.23 -1.30 -0.85
C PRO A 250 19.96 -2.53 -0.28
N ASP A 251 19.86 -2.73 1.04
CA ASP A 251 20.40 -3.90 1.75
C ASP A 251 19.28 -4.55 2.57
N VAL A 252 18.63 -5.56 1.98
CA VAL A 252 17.54 -6.32 2.60
C VAL A 252 18.01 -7.06 3.85
N HIS A 253 19.26 -7.54 3.89
CA HIS A 253 19.81 -8.20 5.08
C HIS A 253 19.96 -7.22 6.24
N ALA A 254 20.58 -6.06 5.99
CA ALA A 254 20.75 -5.03 7.01
C ALA A 254 19.40 -4.53 7.56
N PHE A 255 18.41 -4.32 6.67
CA PHE A 255 17.05 -4.01 7.12
C PHE A 255 16.44 -5.15 7.93
N THR A 256 16.56 -6.40 7.48
CA THR A 256 15.96 -7.56 8.16
C THR A 256 16.53 -7.72 9.56
N ASP A 257 17.85 -7.62 9.72
CA ASP A 257 18.51 -7.68 11.03
C ASP A 257 18.03 -6.55 11.96
N TYR A 258 17.94 -5.32 11.44
CA TYR A 258 17.44 -4.17 12.18
C TYR A 258 15.98 -4.37 12.60
N ALA A 259 15.11 -4.77 11.68
CA ALA A 259 13.69 -4.95 11.90
C ALA A 259 13.42 -6.07 12.92
N VAL A 260 14.12 -7.21 12.80
CA VAL A 260 14.01 -8.31 13.76
C VAL A 260 14.49 -7.89 15.15
N ALA A 261 15.61 -7.16 15.25
CA ALA A 261 16.07 -6.59 16.51
C ALA A 261 15.07 -5.56 17.10
N GLY A 262 14.36 -4.85 16.24
CA GLY A 262 13.25 -3.95 16.57
C GLY A 262 11.92 -4.64 16.92
N GLY A 263 11.87 -5.98 16.91
CA GLY A 263 10.69 -6.77 17.26
C GLY A 263 9.75 -7.10 16.09
N ILE A 264 10.16 -6.83 14.86
CA ILE A 264 9.41 -7.19 13.66
C ILE A 264 9.63 -8.67 13.33
N GLN A 265 8.53 -9.40 13.15
CA GLN A 265 8.54 -10.83 12.88
C GLN A 265 8.76 -11.09 11.38
N GLN A 266 9.93 -11.63 11.03
CA GLN A 266 10.17 -12.16 9.69
C GLN A 266 9.33 -13.44 9.44
N ILE A 267 8.85 -13.60 8.21
CA ILE A 267 8.26 -14.84 7.69
C ILE A 267 9.34 -15.59 6.92
N GLY A 268 9.59 -16.85 7.31
CA GLY A 268 10.60 -17.68 6.68
C GLY A 268 12.01 -17.15 6.87
N SER A 269 12.84 -17.24 5.83
CA SER A 269 14.23 -16.79 5.83
C SER A 269 14.56 -16.14 4.49
N ILE A 270 15.57 -15.27 4.48
CA ILE A 270 16.18 -14.75 3.25
C ILE A 270 17.42 -15.58 2.88
N PRO A 271 17.71 -15.77 1.58
CA PRO A 271 18.95 -16.43 1.15
C PRO A 271 20.19 -15.63 1.58
N PRO A 272 21.36 -16.27 1.72
CA PRO A 272 22.63 -15.57 1.95
C PRO A 272 22.93 -14.52 0.88
N LYS A 273 23.64 -13.46 1.27
CA LYS A 273 23.94 -12.30 0.41
C LYS A 273 24.76 -12.67 -0.83
N GLU A 274 25.58 -13.71 -0.72
CA GLU A 274 26.46 -14.21 -1.78
C GLU A 274 25.72 -15.03 -2.83
N GLU A 275 24.53 -15.55 -2.51
CA GLU A 275 23.79 -16.46 -3.39
C GLU A 275 22.84 -15.73 -4.35
N ASN A 276 22.27 -14.61 -3.92
CA ASN A 276 21.28 -13.90 -4.72
C ASN A 276 21.39 -12.37 -4.53
N PRO A 277 21.70 -11.61 -5.60
CA PRO A 277 21.74 -10.16 -5.52
C PRO A 277 20.33 -9.53 -5.38
N ARG A 278 19.26 -10.26 -5.74
CA ARG A 278 17.86 -9.82 -5.62
C ARG A 278 17.14 -10.60 -4.53
N VAL A 279 17.02 -9.98 -3.38
CA VAL A 279 16.49 -10.59 -2.16
C VAL A 279 15.11 -10.04 -1.87
N VAL A 280 14.20 -10.92 -1.44
CA VAL A 280 12.89 -10.55 -0.92
C VAL A 280 12.77 -11.09 0.50
N ALA A 281 12.47 -10.22 1.46
CA ALA A 281 12.09 -10.58 2.83
C ALA A 281 10.58 -10.35 3.01
N TRP A 282 9.95 -11.17 3.84
CA TRP A 282 8.55 -11.01 4.21
C TRP A 282 8.43 -10.80 5.70
N PHE A 283 7.55 -9.89 6.14
CA PHE A 283 7.31 -9.62 7.56
C PHE A 283 5.84 -9.73 7.92
N HIS A 284 5.57 -10.36 9.04
CA HIS A 284 4.25 -10.81 9.43
C HIS A 284 3.34 -9.64 9.85
N PRO A 285 2.07 -9.56 9.40
CA PRO A 285 1.15 -8.46 9.73
C PRO A 285 1.01 -8.17 11.22
N ARG A 286 1.12 -9.20 12.06
CA ARG A 286 1.04 -9.08 13.53
C ARG A 286 2.01 -8.07 14.13
N SER A 287 3.23 -7.96 13.59
CA SER A 287 4.24 -7.00 14.06
C SER A 287 4.30 -5.74 13.21
N CYS A 288 3.48 -5.64 12.17
CA CYS A 288 3.53 -4.60 11.14
C CYS A 288 2.19 -3.86 11.06
N LEU A 289 1.52 -3.63 12.20
CA LEU A 289 0.24 -2.91 12.28
C LEU A 289 -0.88 -3.52 11.42
N GLY A 290 -0.87 -4.84 11.20
CA GLY A 290 -1.84 -5.54 10.36
C GLY A 290 -1.54 -5.49 8.86
N MET A 291 -0.41 -4.91 8.46
CA MET A 291 0.06 -4.85 7.07
C MET A 291 1.07 -5.98 6.79
N LEU A 292 0.84 -6.81 5.78
CA LEU A 292 1.90 -7.67 5.26
C LEU A 292 2.96 -6.78 4.60
N VAL A 293 4.23 -7.05 4.88
CA VAL A 293 5.33 -6.30 4.27
C VAL A 293 6.18 -7.24 3.46
N GLU A 294 6.24 -6.97 2.16
CA GLU A 294 7.27 -7.47 1.27
C GLU A 294 8.41 -6.46 1.32
N LEU A 295 9.66 -6.89 1.36
CA LEU A 295 10.80 -5.99 1.30
C LEU A 295 11.78 -6.52 0.28
N TRP A 296 12.19 -5.68 -0.66
CA TRP A 296 13.14 -6.09 -1.67
C TRP A 296 14.16 -5.01 -2.02
N ASN A 297 15.20 -5.42 -2.76
CA ASN A 297 16.26 -4.54 -3.25
C ASN A 297 16.27 -4.43 -4.79
N ARG A 298 15.12 -4.66 -5.44
CA ARG A 298 14.97 -4.47 -6.89
C ARG A 298 14.75 -2.99 -7.21
N PRO A 299 15.59 -2.34 -8.02
CA PRO A 299 15.41 -0.91 -8.35
C PRO A 299 14.07 -0.67 -9.07
N ALA A 300 13.34 0.35 -8.64
CA ALA A 300 12.15 0.82 -9.34
C ALA A 300 12.50 1.30 -10.77
N GLY A 301 11.62 1.05 -11.75
CA GLY A 301 11.66 1.66 -13.08
C GLY A 301 12.78 1.22 -14.05
N GLY A 302 13.72 0.37 -13.65
CA GLY A 302 14.72 -0.23 -14.56
C GLY A 302 14.58 -1.74 -14.73
N ASP A 303 14.07 -2.43 -13.71
CA ASP A 303 13.69 -3.86 -13.73
C ASP A 303 12.17 -4.08 -13.76
N HIS A 304 11.39 -3.01 -13.61
CA HIS A 304 9.94 -3.00 -13.86
C HIS A 304 9.59 -2.58 -15.30
N TYR A 305 10.55 -2.05 -16.05
CA TYR A 305 10.35 -1.53 -17.40
C TYR A 305 11.42 -2.11 -18.33
N HIS A 306 11.00 -2.98 -19.23
CA HIS A 306 11.72 -3.22 -20.48
C HIS A 306 10.83 -2.75 -21.63
N PRO A 307 11.12 -1.60 -22.28
CA PRO A 307 10.38 -1.24 -23.48
C PRO A 307 10.65 -2.32 -24.52
N ILE A 308 9.61 -3.08 -24.84
CA ILE A 308 9.64 -3.97 -25.99
C ILE A 308 9.73 -3.06 -27.21
N HIS A 309 10.86 -3.17 -27.93
CA HIS A 309 11.08 -2.50 -29.21
C HIS A 309 10.12 -3.00 -30.29
#